data_AF-A0A7R9JJY1-F1
#
_entry.id   AF-A0A7R9JJY1-F1
#
_cell.length_a   1.000
_cell.length_b   1.000
_cell.length_c   1.000
_cell.angle_alpha   90.00
_cell.angle_beta   90.00
_cell.angle_gamma   90.00
#
_symmetry.space_group_name_H-M   'P 1'
#
loop_
_entity.id
_entity.type
_entity.pdbx_description
1 polymer ?
#
loop_
_entity_poly.entity_id
_entity_poly.type
_entity_poly.pdbx_seq_one_letter_code
_entity_poly.pdbx_strand_id
1 'polypeptide(L)'
;MEIWRKLPCLKSDLQLLFTLTGGQCFRWKKTGKNEWTGVFSSRIWILSQDDTHLLYKVILRETTDPVASPKQRRKGNARKHLVSNRLENEEKDYPSEKKPHTVQGKCDSNSNLNDYVDDEELLKKYLRLDEPLQDLYELWSKKDLHFKQAAVKFQGLRILAQDPTENLFSFICSSNNNISR
;
A
#
# COMPACT_ATOMS: atom_id res chain seq x y z
N MET A 1 13.16 -22.31 -5.32
CA MET A 1 12.29 -22.01 -6.48
C MET A 1 11.03 -21.37 -5.95
N GLU A 2 10.66 -20.19 -6.43
CA GLU A 2 9.40 -19.54 -6.03
C GLU A 2 8.22 -20.28 -6.67
N ILE A 3 7.41 -20.94 -5.85
CA ILE A 3 6.29 -21.77 -6.28
C ILE A 3 5.04 -20.88 -6.43
N TRP A 4 4.31 -21.05 -7.55
CA TRP A 4 2.99 -20.44 -7.72
C TRP A 4 2.00 -21.06 -6.74
N ARG A 5 1.35 -20.21 -5.93
CA ARG A 5 0.18 -20.59 -5.13
C ARG A 5 -1.09 -20.30 -5.93
N LYS A 6 -2.15 -21.06 -5.66
CA LYS A 6 -3.44 -20.95 -6.36
C LYS A 6 -4.56 -20.63 -5.36
N LEU A 7 -5.38 -19.67 -5.73
CA LEU A 7 -6.57 -19.27 -5.01
C LEU A 7 -7.79 -19.43 -5.94
N PRO A 8 -8.81 -20.23 -5.59
CA PRO A 8 -10.04 -20.31 -6.35
C PRO A 8 -10.69 -18.92 -6.45
N CYS A 9 -10.85 -18.42 -7.67
CA CYS A 9 -11.42 -17.11 -7.93
C CYS A 9 -11.84 -17.04 -9.40
N LEU A 10 -13.15 -17.01 -9.64
CA LEU A 10 -13.68 -16.88 -10.99
C LEU A 10 -13.32 -15.51 -11.58
N LYS A 11 -13.13 -15.47 -12.90
CA LYS A 11 -12.85 -14.21 -13.60
C LYS A 11 -14.01 -13.22 -13.58
N SER A 12 -15.24 -13.72 -13.44
CA SER A 12 -16.43 -12.87 -13.22
C SER A 12 -16.39 -12.17 -11.86
N ASP A 13 -15.68 -12.75 -10.88
CA ASP A 13 -15.51 -12.18 -9.54
C ASP A 13 -14.29 -11.30 -9.43
N LEU A 14 -13.23 -11.55 -10.18
CA LEU A 14 -12.06 -10.70 -10.22
C LEU A 14 -11.48 -10.72 -11.62
N GLN A 15 -11.24 -9.54 -12.20
CA GLN A 15 -10.48 -9.43 -13.43
C GLN A 15 -9.32 -8.47 -13.20
N LEU A 16 -8.09 -9.03 -13.20
CA LEU A 16 -6.87 -8.27 -12.91
C LEU A 16 -6.67 -7.05 -13.82
N LEU A 17 -6.99 -7.18 -15.11
CA LEU A 17 -6.84 -6.07 -16.05
C LEU A 17 -7.66 -4.85 -15.61
N PHE A 18 -8.98 -5.01 -15.45
CA PHE A 18 -9.85 -3.87 -15.11
C PHE A 18 -9.60 -3.35 -13.70
N THR A 19 -9.30 -4.25 -12.76
CA THR A 19 -9.03 -3.89 -11.37
C THR A 19 -7.71 -3.12 -11.24
N LEU A 20 -6.61 -3.59 -11.84
CA LEU A 20 -5.28 -3.02 -11.63
C LEU A 20 -4.96 -1.82 -12.53
N THR A 21 -5.69 -1.61 -13.64
CA THR A 21 -5.48 -0.46 -14.53
C THR A 21 -6.53 0.63 -14.42
N GLY A 22 -7.52 0.48 -13.53
CA GLY A 22 -8.64 1.42 -13.38
C GLY A 22 -8.28 2.77 -12.75
N GLY A 23 -7.00 3.09 -12.53
CA GLY A 23 -6.56 4.33 -11.92
C GLY A 23 -6.73 4.40 -10.39
N GLN A 24 -7.21 3.33 -9.75
CA GLN A 24 -7.26 3.24 -8.28
C GLN A 24 -5.89 2.98 -7.65
N CYS A 25 -5.01 2.28 -8.37
CA CYS A 25 -3.66 1.96 -7.92
C CYS A 25 -2.63 2.22 -9.01
N PHE A 26 -1.40 2.55 -8.59
CA PHE A 26 -0.30 2.92 -9.50
C PHE A 26 0.93 2.01 -9.35
N ARG A 27 0.89 1.05 -8.43
CA ARG A 27 2.03 0.18 -8.08
C ARG A 27 2.03 -1.16 -8.79
N TRP A 28 1.12 -1.37 -9.74
CA TRP A 28 1.01 -2.60 -10.51
C TRP A 28 1.44 -2.36 -11.94
N LYS A 29 2.31 -3.24 -12.45
CA LYS A 29 2.79 -3.22 -13.83
C LYS A 29 2.54 -4.56 -14.48
N LYS A 30 2.01 -4.53 -15.70
CA LYS A 30 1.91 -5.73 -16.53
C LYS A 30 3.30 -6.14 -16.99
N THR A 31 3.75 -7.34 -16.60
CA THR A 31 5.10 -7.87 -16.87
C THR A 31 5.10 -9.05 -17.84
N GLY A 32 3.93 -9.63 -18.13
CA GLY A 32 3.76 -10.72 -19.09
C GLY A 32 2.37 -10.70 -19.74
N LYS A 33 2.02 -11.74 -20.50
CA LYS A 33 0.72 -11.81 -21.21
C LYS A 33 -0.47 -11.65 -20.24
N ASN A 34 -0.41 -12.37 -19.12
CA ASN A 34 -1.40 -12.35 -18.04
C ASN A 34 -0.75 -12.12 -16.66
N GLU A 35 0.49 -11.65 -16.61
CA GLU A 35 1.22 -11.46 -15.36
C GLU A 35 1.31 -9.98 -14.97
N TRP A 36 1.10 -9.72 -13.70
CA TRP A 36 1.14 -8.41 -13.07
C TRP A 36 2.10 -8.47 -11.90
N THR A 37 3.09 -7.58 -11.89
CA THR A 37 4.00 -7.42 -10.76
C THR A 37 3.66 -6.12 -10.04
N GLY A 38 3.52 -6.17 -8.74
CA GLY A 38 3.26 -4.99 -7.94
C GLY A 38 3.74 -5.11 -6.51
N VAL A 39 3.58 -4.03 -5.76
CA VAL A 39 4.01 -3.97 -4.37
C VAL A 39 2.86 -3.46 -3.52
N PHE A 40 2.54 -4.21 -2.48
CA PHE A 40 1.64 -3.79 -1.41
C PHE A 40 2.01 -4.51 -0.12
N SER A 41 1.68 -3.93 1.03
CA SER A 41 2.02 -4.47 2.36
C SER A 41 3.50 -4.84 2.51
N SER A 42 4.41 -4.02 1.94
CA SER A 42 5.86 -4.19 1.96
C SER A 42 6.39 -5.49 1.31
N ARG A 43 5.57 -6.16 0.48
CA ARG A 43 5.93 -7.38 -0.25
C ARG A 43 5.83 -7.16 -1.75
N ILE A 44 6.67 -7.83 -2.54
CA ILE A 44 6.54 -7.83 -4.01
C ILE A 44 5.67 -9.03 -4.38
N TRP A 45 4.61 -8.75 -5.13
CA TRP A 45 3.63 -9.72 -5.57
C TRP A 45 3.71 -9.88 -7.08
N ILE A 46 3.63 -11.12 -7.53
CA ILE A 46 3.38 -11.44 -8.93
C ILE A 46 2.04 -12.17 -8.97
N LEU A 47 1.08 -11.59 -9.70
CA LEU A 47 -0.24 -12.16 -9.91
C LEU A 47 -0.39 -12.62 -11.35
N SER A 48 -1.04 -13.75 -11.53
CA SER A 48 -1.51 -14.24 -12.82
C SER A 48 -2.91 -14.81 -12.63
N GLN A 49 -3.68 -14.93 -13.70
CA GLN A 49 -5.06 -15.38 -13.59
C GLN A 49 -5.46 -16.23 -14.80
N ASP A 50 -6.21 -17.30 -14.51
CA ASP A 50 -7.01 -18.03 -15.48
C ASP A 50 -8.52 -17.79 -15.22
N ASP A 51 -9.41 -18.46 -15.93
CA ASP A 51 -10.85 -18.18 -15.79
C ASP A 51 -11.45 -18.63 -14.44
N THR A 52 -10.72 -19.47 -13.69
CA THR A 52 -11.18 -20.14 -12.46
C THR A 52 -10.33 -19.88 -11.21
N HIS A 53 -9.06 -19.50 -11.39
CA HIS A 53 -8.11 -19.31 -10.31
C HIS A 53 -7.30 -18.03 -10.48
N LEU A 54 -7.03 -17.39 -9.34
CA LEU A 54 -5.96 -16.41 -9.19
C LEU A 54 -4.69 -17.16 -8.76
N LEU A 55 -3.61 -16.98 -9.51
CA LEU A 55 -2.29 -17.49 -9.17
C LEU A 55 -1.45 -16.35 -8.59
N TYR A 56 -0.71 -16.61 -7.52
CA TYR A 56 0.16 -15.61 -6.92
C TYR A 56 1.52 -16.15 -6.47
N LYS A 57 2.50 -15.25 -6.43
CA LYS A 57 3.82 -15.43 -5.83
C LYS A 57 4.16 -14.20 -5.00
N VAL A 58 4.91 -14.43 -3.93
CA VAL A 58 5.44 -13.38 -3.05
C VAL A 58 6.95 -13.52 -3.02
N ILE A 59 7.65 -12.46 -3.44
CA ILE A 59 9.10 -12.41 -3.35
C ILE A 59 9.46 -11.87 -1.96
N LEU A 60 10.08 -12.73 -1.16
CA LEU A 60 10.66 -12.34 0.11
C LEU A 60 12.05 -11.76 -0.15
N ARG A 61 12.34 -10.59 0.40
CA ARG A 61 13.72 -10.10 0.44
C ARG A 61 14.45 -10.85 1.55
N GLU A 62 15.41 -11.68 1.18
CA GLU A 62 16.42 -12.15 2.13
C GLU A 62 17.23 -10.91 2.58
N THR A 63 17.09 -10.50 3.83
CA THR A 63 17.95 -9.45 4.39
C THR A 63 19.33 -10.05 4.64
N THR A 64 20.17 -10.14 3.61
CA THR A 64 21.60 -10.39 3.76
C THR A 64 22.33 -9.06 3.87
N ASP A 65 22.04 -8.26 4.90
CA ASP A 65 22.88 -7.11 5.26
C ASP A 65 23.15 -7.14 6.77
N PRO A 66 24.42 -7.25 7.19
CA PRO A 66 24.76 -7.15 8.61
C PRO A 66 24.44 -5.75 9.12
N VAL A 67 23.75 -5.70 10.26
CA VAL A 67 23.39 -4.48 11.00
C VAL A 67 24.62 -3.59 11.17
N ALA A 68 24.76 -2.57 10.32
CA ALA A 68 25.77 -1.54 10.49
C ALA A 68 25.37 -0.68 11.70
N SER A 69 26.18 -0.76 12.76
CA SER A 69 26.00 -0.02 14.00
C SER A 69 25.98 1.49 13.76
N PRO A 70 25.24 2.30 14.55
CA PRO A 70 25.21 3.74 14.39
C PRO A 70 26.60 4.35 14.58
N LYS A 71 27.20 4.87 13.50
CA LYS A 71 28.44 5.66 13.58
C LYS A 71 28.15 6.97 14.31
N GLN A 72 28.75 7.12 15.50
CA GLN A 72 28.75 8.36 16.27
C GLN A 72 29.24 9.54 15.40
N ARG A 73 28.38 10.54 15.19
CA ARG A 73 28.76 11.82 14.58
C ARG A 73 29.81 12.51 15.48
N ARG A 74 31.05 12.58 15.01
CA ARG A 74 32.10 13.42 15.61
C ARG A 74 31.75 14.90 15.36
N LYS A 75 31.71 15.70 16.44
CA LYS A 75 31.56 17.16 16.39
C LYS A 75 32.80 17.77 15.72
N GLY A 76 32.62 18.39 14.56
CA GLY A 76 33.60 19.27 13.94
C GLY A 76 33.37 20.71 14.37
N ASN A 77 34.40 21.32 14.96
CA ASN A 77 34.45 22.72 15.35
C ASN A 77 34.43 23.66 14.13
N ALA A 78 33.62 24.71 14.16
CA ALA A 78 33.82 25.90 13.34
C ALA A 78 33.62 27.16 14.22
N ARG A 79 34.67 27.98 14.32
CA ARG A 79 34.67 29.28 15.01
C ARG A 79 34.53 30.40 13.95
N LYS A 80 33.59 31.31 14.24
CA LYS A 80 33.60 32.80 14.15
C LYS A 80 33.82 33.50 12.79
N HIS A 81 32.88 34.38 12.41
CA HIS A 81 32.95 35.87 12.47
C HIS A 81 31.58 36.47 12.01
N LEU A 82 30.86 37.30 12.81
CA LEU A 82 30.80 38.80 12.86
C LEU A 82 30.06 39.43 11.64
N VAL A 83 29.12 40.41 11.67
CA VAL A 83 28.52 41.38 12.64
C VAL A 83 27.18 41.96 12.06
N SER A 84 26.25 42.30 12.97
CA SER A 84 25.16 43.34 13.07
C SER A 84 24.41 43.90 11.83
N ASN A 85 23.12 44.29 11.87
CA ASN A 85 22.34 45.09 12.84
C ASN A 85 20.84 44.72 12.72
N ARG A 86 20.12 44.44 13.82
CA ARG A 86 19.22 45.32 14.63
C ARG A 86 18.03 45.92 13.86
N LEU A 87 16.81 45.49 14.21
CA LEU A 87 15.74 46.32 14.79
C LEU A 87 14.69 45.42 15.50
N GLU A 88 14.41 45.80 16.74
CA GLU A 88 13.35 45.42 17.71
C GLU A 88 11.94 45.49 17.09
N ASN A 89 10.82 44.95 17.58
CA ASN A 89 10.33 44.16 18.72
C ASN A 89 8.91 43.75 18.28
N GLU A 90 8.39 42.56 18.62
CA GLU A 90 6.99 42.34 19.05
C GLU A 90 6.87 40.93 19.67
N GLU A 91 6.89 40.85 21.00
CA GLU A 91 6.57 39.67 21.80
C GLU A 91 5.05 39.44 21.82
N LYS A 92 4.59 38.23 21.44
CA LYS A 92 3.31 37.65 21.88
C LYS A 92 3.46 36.14 22.12
N ASP A 93 3.69 35.81 23.39
CA ASP A 93 2.91 34.89 24.22
C ASP A 93 2.48 33.52 23.60
N TYR A 94 3.23 32.45 23.89
CA TYR A 94 2.69 31.09 24.02
C TYR A 94 3.61 30.17 24.88
N PRO A 95 3.08 29.24 25.71
CA PRO A 95 3.82 28.66 26.83
C PRO A 95 4.75 27.48 26.49
N SER A 96 5.89 27.49 27.20
CA SER A 96 7.03 26.58 27.27
C SER A 96 6.78 25.07 27.06
N GLU A 97 7.54 24.50 26.10
CA GLU A 97 7.88 23.08 26.02
C GLU A 97 8.65 22.61 27.27
N LYS A 98 8.17 21.54 27.92
CA LYS A 98 8.92 20.78 28.91
C LYS A 98 9.64 19.62 28.23
N LYS A 99 10.94 19.51 28.52
CA LYS A 99 11.83 18.41 28.15
C LYS A 99 11.24 17.05 28.57
N PRO A 100 11.49 15.97 27.83
CA PRO A 100 10.90 14.67 28.10
C PRO A 100 11.43 14.11 29.42
N HIS A 101 10.50 13.83 30.33
CA HIS A 101 10.74 13.03 31.52
C HIS A 101 10.97 11.57 31.10
N THR A 102 12.04 11.00 31.62
CA THR A 102 12.35 9.57 31.65
C THR A 102 11.19 8.82 32.30
N VAL A 103 10.35 8.16 31.49
CA VAL A 103 9.44 7.11 31.96
C VAL A 103 10.05 5.79 31.56
N GLN A 104 10.51 5.09 32.59
CA GLN A 104 11.01 3.73 32.54
C GLN A 104 9.83 2.79 32.27
N GLY A 105 9.49 2.61 31.00
CA GLY A 105 8.57 1.58 30.55
C GLY A 105 9.26 0.23 30.63
N LYS A 106 8.90 -0.57 31.66
CA LYS A 106 9.16 -2.01 31.68
C LYS A 106 8.69 -2.60 30.35
N CYS A 107 9.60 -3.26 29.64
CA CYS A 107 9.23 -4.16 28.57
C CYS A 107 8.59 -5.39 29.20
N ASP A 108 7.27 -5.42 29.24
CA ASP A 108 6.53 -6.64 29.52
C ASP A 108 6.78 -7.60 28.36
N SER A 109 7.67 -8.54 28.64
CA SER A 109 8.12 -9.61 27.78
C SER A 109 7.04 -10.68 27.79
N ASN A 110 6.04 -10.51 26.92
CA ASN A 110 5.12 -11.57 26.50
C ASN A 110 4.49 -11.20 25.15
N SER A 111 5.31 -10.96 24.12
CA SER A 111 4.84 -11.00 22.74
C SER A 111 4.72 -12.46 22.31
N ASN A 112 3.48 -12.95 22.27
CA ASN A 112 3.14 -14.28 21.75
C ASN A 112 3.82 -14.53 20.40
N LEU A 113 4.42 -15.71 20.25
CA LEU A 113 4.91 -16.21 18.97
C LEU A 113 3.73 -16.39 18.00
N ASN A 114 3.90 -15.92 16.76
CA ASN A 114 3.10 -16.14 15.54
C ASN A 114 2.18 -15.00 15.03
N ASP A 115 2.69 -13.76 14.93
CA ASP A 115 2.13 -12.73 14.03
C ASP A 115 2.51 -12.97 12.54
N TYR A 116 2.56 -14.23 12.09
CA TYR A 116 2.75 -14.52 10.67
C TYR A 116 1.44 -14.25 9.94
N VAL A 117 1.32 -13.05 9.36
CA VAL A 117 0.21 -12.72 8.46
C VAL A 117 0.32 -13.61 7.22
N ASP A 118 -0.69 -14.47 7.03
CA ASP A 118 -0.80 -15.34 5.88
C ASP A 118 -0.95 -14.50 4.59
N ASP A 119 -0.08 -14.79 3.62
CA ASP A 119 -0.08 -14.12 2.32
C ASP A 119 -1.42 -14.27 1.61
N GLU A 120 -2.07 -15.43 1.71
CA GLU A 120 -3.35 -15.63 1.06
C GLU A 120 -4.44 -14.72 1.64
N GLU A 121 -4.53 -14.64 2.96
CA GLU A 121 -5.48 -13.78 3.66
C GLU A 121 -5.23 -12.30 3.36
N LEU A 122 -3.96 -11.89 3.36
CA LEU A 122 -3.54 -10.54 3.01
C LEU A 122 -3.94 -10.17 1.58
N LEU A 123 -3.76 -11.09 0.62
CA LEU A 123 -4.15 -10.90 -0.77
C LEU A 123 -5.68 -10.85 -0.93
N LYS A 124 -6.42 -11.74 -0.25
CA LYS A 124 -7.90 -11.74 -0.24
C LYS A 124 -8.44 -10.41 0.26
N LYS A 125 -7.88 -9.89 1.36
CA LYS A 125 -8.28 -8.60 1.93
C LYS A 125 -7.96 -7.44 0.99
N TYR A 126 -6.75 -7.40 0.43
CA TYR A 126 -6.34 -6.34 -0.49
C TYR A 126 -7.24 -6.27 -1.74
N LEU A 127 -7.61 -7.43 -2.30
CA LEU A 127 -8.51 -7.54 -3.45
C LEU A 127 -10.00 -7.51 -3.08
N ARG A 128 -10.33 -7.41 -1.78
CA ARG A 128 -11.70 -7.46 -1.23
C ARG A 128 -12.52 -8.66 -1.73
N LEU A 129 -11.94 -9.86 -1.68
CA LEU A 129 -12.58 -11.09 -2.18
C LEU A 129 -13.69 -11.61 -1.26
N ASP A 130 -13.81 -11.07 -0.06
CA ASP A 130 -14.88 -11.31 0.91
C ASP A 130 -16.22 -10.69 0.48
N GLU A 131 -16.21 -9.68 -0.39
CA GLU A 131 -17.40 -9.02 -0.88
C GLU A 131 -18.10 -9.83 -1.99
N PRO A 132 -19.42 -10.07 -1.91
CA PRO A 132 -20.18 -10.84 -2.89
C PRO A 132 -20.44 -10.01 -4.16
N LEU A 133 -19.44 -9.92 -5.05
CA LEU A 133 -19.47 -9.04 -6.21
C LEU A 133 -20.65 -9.32 -7.15
N GLN A 134 -21.02 -10.59 -7.35
CA GLN A 134 -22.16 -10.95 -8.22
C GLN A 134 -23.48 -10.38 -7.66
N ASP A 135 -23.71 -10.51 -6.36
CA ASP A 135 -24.92 -9.99 -5.72
C ASP A 135 -25.01 -8.47 -5.85
N LEU A 136 -23.87 -7.78 -5.74
CA LEU A 136 -23.77 -6.34 -5.95
C LEU A 136 -24.05 -5.96 -7.42
N TYR A 137 -23.47 -6.70 -8.38
CA TYR A 137 -23.73 -6.50 -9.81
C TYR A 137 -25.21 -6.69 -10.14
N GLU A 138 -25.86 -7.70 -9.59
CA GLU A 138 -27.30 -7.91 -9.73
C GLU A 138 -28.10 -6.75 -9.14
N LEU A 139 -27.76 -6.34 -7.91
CA LEU A 139 -28.43 -5.24 -7.22
C LEU A 139 -28.35 -3.94 -8.01
N TRP A 140 -27.17 -3.59 -8.50
CA TRP A 140 -26.95 -2.37 -9.29
C TRP A 140 -27.62 -2.47 -10.66
N SER A 141 -27.55 -3.64 -11.32
CA SER A 141 -28.20 -3.87 -12.61
C SER A 141 -29.73 -3.82 -12.54
N LYS A 142 -30.32 -4.17 -11.39
CA LYS A 142 -31.77 -4.02 -11.14
C LYS A 142 -32.16 -2.55 -10.99
N LYS A 143 -31.26 -1.69 -10.51
CA LYS A 143 -31.51 -0.27 -10.22
C LYS A 143 -31.16 0.67 -11.38
N ASP A 144 -30.21 0.29 -12.23
CA ASP A 144 -29.71 1.13 -13.32
C ASP A 144 -29.50 0.32 -14.61
N LEU A 145 -30.22 0.71 -15.67
CA LEU A 145 -30.10 0.11 -17.01
C LEU A 145 -28.74 0.40 -17.66
N HIS A 146 -28.16 1.58 -17.42
CA HIS A 146 -26.85 1.92 -17.96
C HIS A 146 -25.78 1.05 -17.31
N PHE A 147 -25.82 0.91 -15.97
CA PHE A 147 -24.97 -0.02 -15.26
C PHE A 147 -25.14 -1.45 -15.77
N LYS A 148 -26.38 -1.93 -15.94
CA LYS A 148 -26.67 -3.28 -16.45
C LYS A 148 -26.00 -3.54 -17.80
N GLN A 149 -26.03 -2.57 -18.71
CA GLN A 149 -25.35 -2.67 -20.01
C GLN A 149 -23.82 -2.71 -19.87
N ALA A 150 -23.26 -1.85 -19.01
CA ALA A 150 -21.82 -1.81 -18.75
C ALA A 150 -21.31 -3.09 -18.06
N ALA A 151 -22.09 -3.65 -17.13
CA ALA A 151 -21.77 -4.84 -16.35
C ALA A 151 -21.56 -6.09 -17.22
N VAL A 152 -22.22 -6.17 -18.39
CA VAL A 152 -21.97 -7.26 -19.37
C VAL A 152 -20.54 -7.22 -19.90
N LYS A 153 -19.99 -6.03 -20.13
CA LYS A 153 -18.65 -5.83 -20.69
C LYS A 153 -17.56 -5.82 -19.63
N PHE A 154 -17.85 -5.30 -18.45
CA PHE A 154 -16.89 -5.06 -17.38
C PHE A 154 -17.23 -5.88 -16.13
N GLN A 155 -16.98 -7.19 -16.19
CA GLN A 155 -17.12 -8.10 -15.04
C GLN A 155 -15.84 -8.15 -14.21
N GLY A 156 -15.96 -8.62 -12.96
CA GLY A 156 -14.82 -8.82 -12.08
C GLY A 156 -14.08 -7.53 -11.68
N LEU A 157 -14.69 -6.36 -11.86
CA LEU A 157 -14.10 -5.09 -11.46
C LEU A 157 -14.28 -4.91 -9.95
N ARG A 158 -13.17 -4.97 -9.20
CA ARG A 158 -13.17 -4.73 -7.75
C ARG A 158 -12.51 -3.41 -7.38
N ILE A 159 -12.90 -2.88 -6.24
CA ILE A 159 -12.21 -1.79 -5.56
C ILE A 159 -11.16 -2.39 -4.61
N LEU A 160 -9.94 -1.87 -4.63
CA LEU A 160 -8.84 -2.36 -3.80
C LEU A 160 -8.90 -1.77 -2.39
N ALA A 161 -8.52 -2.56 -1.40
CA ALA A 161 -8.32 -2.11 -0.02
C ALA A 161 -6.87 -1.66 0.19
N GLN A 162 -6.51 -0.50 -0.37
CA GLN A 162 -5.17 0.07 -0.29
C GLN A 162 -4.88 0.67 1.10
N ASP A 163 -3.59 0.73 1.44
CA ASP A 163 -3.12 1.46 2.63
C ASP A 163 -3.51 2.95 2.53
N PRO A 164 -4.13 3.56 3.56
CA PRO A 164 -4.57 4.95 3.50
C PRO A 164 -3.44 5.96 3.21
N THR A 165 -2.24 5.70 3.74
CA THR A 165 -1.10 6.60 3.55
C THR A 165 -0.62 6.55 2.10
N GLU A 166 -0.40 5.34 1.58
CA GLU A 166 -0.04 5.13 0.17
C GLU A 166 -1.11 5.71 -0.77
N ASN A 167 -2.38 5.45 -0.47
CA ASN A 167 -3.51 5.91 -1.27
C ASN A 167 -3.57 7.44 -1.34
N LEU A 168 -3.51 8.10 -0.18
CA LEU A 168 -3.54 9.56 -0.08
C LEU A 168 -2.40 10.21 -0.87
N PHE A 169 -1.15 9.80 -0.64
CA PHE A 169 -0.01 10.39 -1.31
C PHE A 169 0.01 10.07 -2.81
N SER A 170 -0.45 8.88 -3.21
CA SER A 170 -0.59 8.54 -4.64
C SER A 170 -1.53 9.51 -5.37
N PHE A 171 -2.69 9.81 -4.77
CA PHE A 171 -3.66 10.72 -5.38
C PHE A 171 -3.26 12.20 -5.32
N ILE A 172 -2.50 12.61 -4.30
CA ILE A 172 -1.85 13.93 -4.29
C ILE A 172 -0.92 14.05 -5.50
N CYS A 173 -0.08 13.03 -5.75
CA CYS A 173 0.85 13.00 -6.88
C CYS A 173 0.16 12.87 -8.25
N SER A 174 -1.07 12.34 -8.30
CA SER A 174 -1.84 12.23 -9.55
C SER A 174 -2.66 13.49 -9.87
N SER A 175 -2.67 14.50 -9.00
CA SER A 175 -3.45 15.72 -9.23
C SER A 175 -2.94 16.48 -10.45
N ASN A 176 -3.85 16.84 -11.35
CA ASN A 176 -3.52 17.43 -12.65
C ASN A 176 -2.51 16.58 -13.45
N ASN A 177 -2.72 15.27 -13.42
CA ASN A 177 -1.87 14.30 -14.08
C ASN A 177 -2.70 13.22 -14.82
N ASN A 178 -2.07 12.48 -15.73
CA ASN A 178 -2.64 11.27 -16.33
C ASN A 178 -1.98 10.02 -15.74
N ILE A 179 -2.63 8.86 -15.90
CA ILE A 179 -2.20 7.59 -15.29
C ILE A 179 -0.77 7.19 -15.70
N SER A 180 -0.27 7.62 -16.86
CA SER A 180 1.02 7.19 -17.40
C SER A 180 2.22 8.09 -17.07
N ARG A 181 2.02 9.29 -16.52
CA ARG A 181 3.07 10.31 -16.38
C ARG A 181 3.99 10.06 -15.19
#